data_AF-A0A410S1K6-F1
#
_entry.id   AF-A0A410S1K6-F1
#
_cell.length_a   1.000
_cell.length_b   1.000
_cell.length_c   1.000
_cell.angle_alpha   90.00
_cell.angle_beta   90.00
_cell.angle_gamma   90.00
#
_symmetry.space_group_name_H-M   'P 1'
#
loop_
_entity.id
_entity.type
_entity.pdbx_description
1 polymer ?
#
loop_
_entity_poly.entity_id
_entity_poly.type
_entity_poly.pdbx_seq_one_letter_code
_entity_poly.pdbx_strand_id
1 'polypeptide(L)'
;MNFRLPSNAGYDTLEGTVRRAMLLDGERCLLLELRITGTGFRRDVHPITGEVVDDFAIRLPQVVVLRAHFDALRRALRQWQTTQEPFSLDLDTGRDITCTVEVRPRSDSPTDRWKPDFILVHASGTARIEVSFEVDASCLLEWSEGLEQAV
;
A
#
# COMPACT_ATOMS: atom_id res chain seq x y z
N MET A 1 5.29 -15.36 -3.81
CA MET A 1 5.90 -14.84 -2.57
C MET A 1 5.07 -13.65 -2.12
N ASN A 2 4.86 -13.50 -0.82
CA ASN A 2 4.04 -12.42 -0.27
C ASN A 2 4.96 -11.40 0.40
N PHE A 3 4.65 -10.12 0.22
CA PHE A 3 5.32 -9.02 0.90
C PHE A 3 4.33 -8.38 1.87
N ARG A 4 4.79 -8.02 3.06
CA ARG A 4 3.92 -7.60 4.18
C ARG A 4 4.42 -6.29 4.74
N LEU A 5 3.49 -5.39 5.05
CA LEU A 5 3.75 -4.11 5.66
C LEU A 5 2.85 -3.98 6.90
N PRO A 6 3.38 -4.28 8.10
CA PRO A 6 2.65 -4.08 9.35
C PRO A 6 2.57 -2.59 9.69
N SER A 7 1.49 -2.18 10.36
CA SER A 7 1.43 -0.87 11.00
C SER A 7 2.38 -0.81 12.20
N ASN A 8 2.85 0.39 12.53
CA ASN A 8 3.74 0.62 13.67
C ASN A 8 3.13 0.15 15.00
N ALA A 9 1.81 0.20 15.13
CA ALA A 9 1.10 -0.30 16.31
C ALA A 9 0.94 -1.84 16.34
N GLY A 10 1.19 -2.52 15.22
CA GLY A 10 1.09 -3.97 15.08
C GLY A 10 -0.33 -4.52 14.93
N TYR A 11 -1.34 -3.64 14.86
CA TYR A 11 -2.75 -4.04 14.74
C TYR A 11 -3.21 -4.31 13.32
N ASP A 12 -2.57 -3.68 12.34
CA ASP A 12 -2.95 -3.77 10.94
C ASP A 12 -1.79 -4.27 10.10
N THR A 13 -2.08 -4.93 8.99
CA THR A 13 -1.08 -5.38 8.04
C THR A 13 -1.64 -5.31 6.63
N LEU A 14 -0.90 -4.64 5.74
CA LEU A 14 -1.10 -4.73 4.30
C LEU A 14 -0.22 -5.86 3.76
N GLU A 15 -0.84 -6.86 3.16
CA GLU A 15 -0.17 -7.94 2.46
C GLU A 15 -0.38 -7.78 0.96
N GLY A 16 0.68 -7.95 0.18
CA GLY A 16 0.58 -8.01 -1.27
C GLY A 16 1.23 -9.25 -1.84
N THR A 17 0.67 -9.70 -2.97
CA THR A 17 1.12 -10.89 -3.68
C THR A 17 1.12 -10.61 -5.17
N VAL A 18 2.26 -10.88 -5.82
CA VAL A 18 2.33 -10.96 -7.28
C VAL A 18 1.74 -12.31 -7.69
N ARG A 19 0.56 -12.30 -8.30
CA ARG A 19 -0.18 -13.51 -8.70
C ARG A 19 0.40 -14.12 -9.96
N ARG A 20 0.78 -13.27 -10.92
CA ARG A 20 1.39 -13.67 -12.20
C ARG A 20 2.08 -12.50 -12.86
N ALA A 21 3.15 -12.78 -13.60
CA ALA A 21 3.68 -11.90 -14.63
C ALA A 21 2.96 -12.15 -15.96
N MET A 22 2.75 -11.12 -16.76
CA MET A 22 2.10 -11.22 -18.07
C MET A 22 2.62 -10.16 -19.05
N LEU A 23 2.22 -10.30 -20.31
CA LEU A 23 2.40 -9.29 -21.35
C LEU A 23 1.02 -8.77 -21.76
N LEU A 24 0.84 -7.44 -21.76
CA LEU A 24 -0.37 -6.77 -22.23
C LEU A 24 0.04 -5.69 -23.21
N ASP A 25 -0.45 -5.75 -24.45
CA ASP A 25 -0.13 -4.76 -25.50
C ASP A 25 1.39 -4.57 -25.72
N GLY A 26 2.19 -5.61 -25.48
CA GLY A 26 3.66 -5.59 -25.57
C GLY A 26 4.38 -5.18 -24.29
N GLU A 27 3.66 -4.68 -23.29
CA GLU A 27 4.20 -4.23 -22.00
C GLU A 27 4.24 -5.36 -20.97
N ARG A 28 5.32 -5.41 -20.18
CA ARG A 28 5.45 -6.36 -19.08
C ARG A 28 4.63 -5.87 -17.90
N CYS A 29 3.66 -6.68 -17.48
CA CYS A 29 2.74 -6.36 -16.38
C CYS A 29 2.78 -7.42 -15.29
N LEU A 30 2.36 -7.03 -14.10
CA LEU A 30 2.17 -7.88 -12.94
C LEU A 30 0.70 -7.79 -12.49
N LEU A 31 0.09 -8.93 -12.19
CA LEU A 31 -1.19 -8.96 -11.50
C LEU A 31 -0.94 -8.97 -10.01
N LEU A 32 -1.33 -7.90 -9.32
CA LEU A 32 -1.17 -7.75 -7.88
C LEU A 32 -2.50 -8.02 -7.18
N GLU A 33 -2.42 -8.77 -6.11
CA GLU A 33 -3.50 -8.95 -5.14
C GLU A 33 -3.06 -8.32 -3.83
N LEU A 34 -3.92 -7.48 -3.25
CA LEU A 34 -3.67 -6.78 -2.00
C LEU A 34 -4.74 -7.18 -0.98
N ARG A 35 -4.31 -7.41 0.25
CA ARG A 35 -5.16 -7.77 1.38
C ARG A 35 -4.77 -6.92 2.58
N ILE A 36 -5.76 -6.36 3.27
CA ILE A 36 -5.57 -5.73 4.57
C ILE A 36 -6.21 -6.60 5.63
N THR A 37 -5.48 -6.84 6.70
CA THR A 37 -6.00 -7.47 7.91
C THR A 37 -5.73 -6.58 9.11
N GLY A 38 -6.62 -6.58 10.09
CA GLY A 38 -6.33 -5.93 11.36
C GLY A 38 -7.42 -6.13 12.40
N THR A 39 -7.24 -5.51 13.56
CA THR A 39 -8.08 -5.75 14.75
C THR A 39 -9.03 -4.58 15.08
N GLY A 40 -9.23 -3.64 14.15
CA GLY A 40 -10.16 -2.52 14.32
C GLY A 40 -10.59 -1.92 12.99
N PHE A 41 -11.86 -2.10 12.61
CA PHE A 41 -12.41 -1.57 11.37
C PHE A 41 -13.37 -0.41 11.64
N ARG A 42 -13.08 0.77 11.08
CA ARG A 42 -14.00 1.93 11.09
C ARG A 42 -14.56 2.15 9.69
N ARG A 43 -15.86 1.92 9.52
CA ARG A 43 -16.59 2.27 8.29
C ARG A 43 -16.99 3.74 8.36
N ASP A 44 -16.67 4.52 7.34
CA ASP A 44 -16.92 5.96 7.31
C ASP A 44 -18.39 6.36 7.63
N VAL A 45 -18.49 7.42 8.46
CA VAL A 45 -19.67 8.28 8.75
C VAL A 45 -20.92 7.59 9.32
N HIS A 46 -20.83 6.98 10.50
CA HIS A 46 -21.97 6.93 11.42
C HIS A 46 -21.50 7.15 12.87
N PRO A 47 -22.17 7.99 13.69
CA PRO A 47 -21.85 8.17 15.09
C PRO A 47 -22.36 6.95 15.86
N ILE A 48 -21.72 5.80 15.67
CA ILE A 48 -21.95 4.64 16.52
C ILE A 48 -20.92 4.74 17.63
N THR A 49 -21.40 5.09 18.80
CA THR A 49 -20.72 4.92 20.10
C THR A 49 -20.43 3.43 20.28
N GLY A 50 -19.31 2.97 19.73
CA GLY A 50 -18.89 1.58 19.83
C GLY A 50 -17.91 1.28 18.72
N GLU A 51 -16.63 1.28 19.07
CA GLU A 51 -15.60 0.64 18.25
C GLU A 51 -16.00 -0.82 18.11
N VAL A 52 -16.42 -1.23 16.91
CA VAL A 52 -16.66 -2.64 16.61
C VAL A 52 -15.29 -3.28 16.47
N VAL A 53 -14.83 -3.90 17.55
CA VAL A 53 -13.56 -4.64 17.62
C VAL A 53 -13.79 -6.04 17.04
N ASP A 54 -13.96 -6.11 15.73
CA ASP A 54 -13.92 -7.37 15.00
C ASP A 54 -12.66 -7.39 14.14
N ASP A 55 -11.95 -8.52 14.17
CA ASP A 55 -10.87 -8.80 13.24
C ASP A 55 -11.42 -8.67 11.81
N PHE A 56 -10.76 -7.87 10.98
CA PHE A 56 -11.15 -7.69 9.59
C PHE A 56 -10.12 -8.32 8.66
N ALA A 57 -10.61 -8.79 7.51
CA ALA A 57 -9.79 -9.27 6.42
C ALA A 57 -10.42 -8.81 5.10
N ILE A 58 -9.92 -7.69 4.58
CA ILE A 58 -10.42 -7.07 3.35
C ILE A 58 -9.48 -7.45 2.22
N ARG A 59 -10.01 -8.06 1.16
CA ARG A 59 -9.30 -8.24 -0.11
C ARG A 59 -9.67 -7.11 -1.04
N LEU A 60 -8.67 -6.39 -1.52
CA LEU A 60 -8.86 -5.39 -2.55
C LEU A 60 -9.04 -6.08 -3.91
N PRO A 61 -9.72 -5.44 -4.87
CA PRO A 61 -9.71 -5.89 -6.25
C PRO A 61 -8.26 -6.03 -6.78
N GLN A 62 -8.05 -7.00 -7.66
CA GLN A 62 -6.73 -7.22 -8.24
C GLN A 62 -6.39 -6.08 -9.21
N VAL A 63 -5.14 -5.63 -9.17
CA VAL A 63 -4.65 -4.51 -9.99
C VAL A 63 -3.62 -5.03 -10.97
N VAL A 64 -3.75 -4.63 -12.23
CA VAL A 64 -2.71 -4.82 -13.24
C VAL A 64 -1.76 -3.63 -13.16
N VAL A 65 -0.49 -3.92 -12.89
CA VAL A 65 0.55 -2.91 -12.71
C VAL A 65 1.65 -3.12 -13.73
N LEU A 66 2.10 -2.04 -14.36
CA LEU A 66 3.26 -2.10 -15.25
C LEU A 66 4.50 -2.48 -14.43
N ARG A 67 5.34 -3.36 -14.97
CA ARG A 67 6.61 -3.72 -14.33
C ARG A 67 7.46 -2.48 -14.06
N ALA A 68 7.44 -1.52 -14.97
CA ALA A 68 8.13 -0.25 -14.80
C ALA A 68 7.63 0.56 -13.58
N HIS A 69 6.32 0.58 -13.33
CA HIS A 69 5.73 1.26 -12.16
C HIS A 69 6.05 0.52 -10.87
N PHE A 70 6.02 -0.82 -10.90
CA PHE A 70 6.44 -1.64 -9.77
C PHE A 70 7.92 -1.41 -9.40
N ASP A 71 8.81 -1.36 -10.41
CA ASP A 71 10.22 -1.05 -10.21
C ASP A 71 10.43 0.41 -9.76
N ALA A 72 9.58 1.35 -10.21
CA ALA A 72 9.59 2.73 -9.74
C ALA A 72 9.21 2.84 -8.27
N LEU A 73 8.18 2.12 -7.81
CA LEU A 73 7.82 2.03 -6.39
C LEU A 73 8.98 1.53 -5.54
N ARG A 74 9.65 0.45 -5.97
CA ARG A 74 10.81 -0.09 -5.27
C ARG A 74 11.94 0.95 -5.13
N ARG A 75 12.23 1.67 -6.22
CA ARG A 75 13.24 2.75 -6.20
C ARG A 75 12.83 3.89 -5.27
N ALA A 76 11.58 4.33 -5.33
CA ALA A 76 11.07 5.40 -4.47
C ALA A 76 11.13 5.02 -2.99
N LEU A 77 10.74 3.79 -2.62
CA LEU A 77 10.87 3.29 -1.25
C LEU A 77 12.33 3.29 -0.77
N ARG A 78 13.27 2.82 -1.60
CA ARG A 78 14.71 2.82 -1.25
C ARG A 78 15.27 4.24 -1.15
N GLN A 79 14.86 5.14 -2.04
CA GLN A 79 15.26 6.54 -1.99
C GLN A 79 14.71 7.22 -0.74
N TRP A 80 13.46 6.95 -0.38
CA TRP A 80 12.81 7.48 0.81
C TRP A 80 13.57 7.14 2.09
N GLN A 81 14.16 5.93 2.20
CA GLN A 81 15.03 5.57 3.34
C GLN A 81 16.23 6.51 3.52
N THR A 82 16.68 7.16 2.44
CA THR A 82 17.83 8.06 2.46
C THR A 82 17.40 9.52 2.56
N THR A 83 16.43 9.95 1.74
CA THR A 83 16.06 11.37 1.60
C THR A 83 14.87 11.77 2.46
N GLN A 84 14.00 10.80 2.79
CA GLN A 84 12.72 11.00 3.48
C GLN A 84 11.78 11.98 2.78
N GLU A 85 12.02 12.24 1.50
CA GLU A 85 11.17 13.09 0.67
C GLU A 85 9.85 12.36 0.39
N PRO A 86 8.70 13.00 0.64
CA PRO A 86 7.41 12.39 0.35
C PRO A 86 7.28 12.07 -1.13
N PHE A 87 6.62 10.95 -1.44
CA PHE A 87 6.31 10.58 -2.81
C PHE A 87 4.90 10.01 -2.92
N SER A 88 4.34 10.12 -4.13
CA SER A 88 3.09 9.49 -4.53
C SER A 88 3.27 8.88 -5.91
N LEU A 89 2.88 7.62 -6.09
CA LEU A 89 3.07 6.87 -7.31
C LEU A 89 1.80 6.07 -7.65
N ASP A 90 1.33 6.27 -8.88
CA ASP A 90 0.29 5.43 -9.46
C ASP A 90 0.91 4.14 -9.98
N LEU A 91 0.38 3.00 -9.52
CA LEU A 91 0.85 1.68 -9.90
C LEU A 91 0.10 1.14 -11.11
N ASP A 92 -1.17 1.51 -11.26
CA ASP A 92 -2.02 1.03 -12.33
C ASP A 92 -1.65 1.62 -13.70
N THR A 93 -2.41 1.23 -14.72
CA THR A 93 -2.21 1.67 -16.11
C THR A 93 -3.15 2.80 -16.53
N GLY A 94 -3.79 3.50 -15.59
CA GLY A 94 -4.70 4.63 -15.83
C GLY A 94 -6.04 4.26 -16.45
N ARG A 95 -6.55 3.03 -16.24
CA ARG A 95 -7.84 2.56 -16.77
C ARG A 95 -8.96 2.78 -15.76
N ASP A 96 -9.90 1.84 -15.65
CA ASP A 96 -11.10 1.92 -14.81
C ASP A 96 -10.82 1.85 -13.30
N ILE A 97 -9.58 1.50 -12.92
CA ILE A 97 -9.14 1.33 -11.54
C ILE A 97 -7.83 2.09 -11.37
N THR A 98 -7.77 2.92 -10.33
CA THR A 98 -6.54 3.56 -9.86
C THR A 98 -6.02 2.87 -8.60
N CYS A 99 -4.70 2.73 -8.51
CA CYS A 99 -4.00 2.18 -7.37
C CYS A 99 -2.77 3.03 -7.08
N THR A 100 -2.90 3.97 -6.16
CA THR A 100 -1.84 4.92 -5.80
C THR A 100 -1.24 4.54 -4.47
N VAL A 101 0.10 4.57 -4.38
CA VAL A 101 0.85 4.46 -3.12
C VAL A 101 1.49 5.80 -2.81
N GLU A 102 1.28 6.29 -1.59
CA GLU A 102 1.89 7.49 -1.06
C GLU A 102 2.61 7.18 0.26
N VAL A 103 3.80 7.74 0.41
CA VAL A 103 4.54 7.74 1.68
C VAL A 103 4.92 9.18 1.99
N ARG A 104 4.59 9.63 3.18
CA ARG A 104 4.88 11.01 3.61
C ARG A 104 5.24 11.09 5.09
N PRO A 105 6.02 12.12 5.49
CA PRO A 105 6.15 12.44 6.90
C PRO A 105 4.79 12.71 7.54
N ARG A 106 4.68 12.38 8.83
CA ARG A 106 3.48 12.64 9.61
C ARG A 106 3.15 14.12 9.64
N SER A 107 1.87 14.43 9.44
CA SER A 107 1.36 15.80 9.52
C SER A 107 1.32 16.33 10.96
N ASP A 108 1.13 15.45 11.95
CA ASP A 108 1.00 15.77 13.38
C ASP A 108 2.32 15.66 14.16
N SER A 109 3.30 14.90 13.64
CA SER A 109 4.65 14.79 14.19
C SER A 109 5.71 14.76 13.08
N PRO A 110 5.91 15.87 12.35
CA PRO A 110 6.84 15.92 11.22
C PRO A 110 8.30 15.69 11.61
N THR A 111 8.62 15.77 12.91
CA THR A 111 9.95 15.48 13.45
C THR A 111 10.21 14.00 13.70
N ASP A 112 9.18 13.16 13.85
CA ASP A 112 9.34 11.70 14.01
C ASP A 112 9.45 11.02 12.64
N ARG A 113 10.60 11.26 12.00
CA ARG A 113 10.93 10.80 10.65
C ARG A 113 10.95 9.28 10.49
N TRP A 114 10.95 8.53 11.57
CA TRP A 114 11.01 7.07 11.57
C TRP A 114 9.64 6.41 11.50
N LYS A 115 8.56 7.21 11.59
CA LYS A 115 7.19 6.73 11.55
C LYS A 115 6.37 7.49 10.50
N PRO A 116 6.65 7.32 9.19
CA PRO A 116 5.86 7.96 8.15
C PRO A 116 4.42 7.42 8.11
N ASP A 117 3.56 8.20 7.47
CA ASP A 117 2.26 7.72 7.01
C ASP A 117 2.47 6.92 5.72
N PHE A 118 1.91 5.71 5.68
CA PHE A 118 1.75 4.94 4.46
C PHE A 118 0.28 4.99 4.04
N ILE A 119 0.05 5.34 2.77
CA ILE A 119 -1.29 5.45 2.21
C ILE A 119 -1.35 4.65 0.91
N LEU A 120 -2.34 3.77 0.81
CA LEU A 120 -2.73 3.08 -0.40
C LEU A 120 -4.16 3.48 -0.76
N VAL A 121 -4.33 4.09 -1.92
CA VAL A 121 -5.65 4.43 -2.47
C VAL A 121 -5.94 3.47 -3.60
N HIS A 122 -7.03 2.71 -3.47
CA HIS A 122 -7.60 1.93 -4.54
C HIS A 122 -8.96 2.51 -4.91
N ALA A 123 -9.11 3.08 -6.10
CA ALA A 123 -10.36 3.68 -6.54
C ALA A 123 -10.82 3.16 -7.90
N SER A 124 -12.12 3.24 -8.15
CA SER A 124 -12.77 3.03 -9.44
C SER A 124 -13.82 4.12 -9.64
N GLY A 125 -14.50 4.10 -10.80
CA GLY A 125 -15.61 5.03 -11.04
C GLY A 125 -16.78 4.91 -10.04
N THR A 126 -16.86 3.84 -9.25
CA THR A 126 -18.00 3.57 -8.35
C THR A 126 -17.62 3.38 -6.88
N ALA A 127 -16.33 3.21 -6.56
CA ALA A 127 -15.88 2.95 -5.20
C ALA A 127 -14.48 3.50 -4.96
N ARG A 128 -14.21 3.91 -3.72
CA ARG A 128 -12.87 4.28 -3.25
C ARG A 128 -12.61 3.54 -1.94
N ILE A 129 -11.46 2.91 -1.85
CA ILE A 129 -10.92 2.32 -0.63
C ILE A 129 -9.59 3.03 -0.36
N GLU A 130 -9.46 3.59 0.82
CA GLU A 130 -8.23 4.19 1.30
C GLU A 130 -7.76 3.41 2.52
N VAL A 131 -6.52 2.96 2.45
CA VAL A 131 -5.82 2.30 3.55
C VAL A 131 -4.73 3.25 3.98
N SER A 132 -4.79 3.68 5.23
CA SER A 132 -3.82 4.62 5.79
C SER A 132 -3.44 4.16 7.19
N PHE A 133 -2.15 4.01 7.45
CA PHE A 133 -1.63 3.75 8.79
C PHE A 133 -0.17 4.20 8.92
N GLU A 134 0.23 4.46 10.17
CA GLU A 134 1.63 4.72 10.52
C GLU A 134 2.45 3.44 10.35
N VAL A 135 3.64 3.54 9.79
CA VAL A 135 4.57 2.41 9.61
C VAL A 135 5.94 2.76 10.14
N ASP A 136 6.68 1.79 10.65
CA ASP A 136 8.10 1.99 10.93
C ASP A 136 8.89 2.05 9.60
N ALA A 137 9.86 2.95 9.50
CA ALA A 137 10.71 3.09 8.32
C ALA A 137 11.40 1.77 7.94
N SER A 138 11.79 0.94 8.90
CA SER A 138 12.39 -0.37 8.64
C SER A 138 11.41 -1.32 7.94
N CYS A 139 10.11 -1.27 8.29
CA CYS A 139 9.09 -2.05 7.63
C CYS A 139 8.90 -1.65 6.16
N LEU A 140 9.09 -0.38 5.80
CA LEU A 140 9.09 0.06 4.38
C LEU A 140 10.29 -0.50 3.60
N LEU A 141 11.44 -0.67 4.26
CA LEU A 141 12.61 -1.29 3.65
C LEU A 141 12.38 -2.79 3.42
N GLU A 142 11.90 -3.50 4.44
CA GLU A 142 11.53 -4.93 4.34
C GLU A 142 10.46 -5.15 3.25
N TRP A 143 9.50 -4.24 3.15
CA TRP A 143 8.48 -4.28 2.10
C TRP A 143 9.10 -4.13 0.71
N SER A 144 10.06 -3.22 0.52
CA SER A 144 10.80 -3.05 -0.75
C SER A 144 11.61 -4.29 -1.14
N GLU A 145 12.21 -4.97 -0.17
CA GLU A 145 12.90 -6.26 -0.37
C GLU A 145 11.92 -7.38 -0.71
N GLY A 146 10.76 -7.41 -0.05
CA GLY A 146 9.67 -8.34 -0.38
C GLY A 146 9.14 -8.13 -1.80
N LEU A 147 9.00 -6.88 -2.25
CA LEU A 147 8.64 -6.53 -3.63
C LEU A 147 9.69 -7.06 -4.62
N GLU A 148 10.97 -6.95 -4.29
CA GLU A 148 12.08 -7.48 -5.11
C GLU A 148 12.03 -8.99 -5.29
N GLN A 149 11.77 -9.71 -4.20
CA GLN A 149 11.74 -11.17 -4.20
C GLN A 149 10.45 -11.74 -4.83
N ALA A 150 9.42 -10.92 -5.00
CA ALA A 150 8.14 -11.33 -5.57
C ALA A 150 8.11 -11.40 -7.11
N VAL A 151 9.18 -10.96 -7.81
CA VAL A 151 9.21 -10.88 -9.28
C VAL A 151 10.44 -11.50 -9.92
#